data_AF-A0A141R8M4-F1
#
_entry.id   AF-A0A141R8M4-F1
#
_cell.length_a   1.000
_cell.length_b   1.000
_cell.length_c   1.000
_cell.angle_alpha   90.00
_cell.angle_beta   90.00
_cell.angle_gamma   90.00
#
_symmetry.space_group_name_H-M   'P 1'
#
loop_
_entity.id
_entity.type
_entity.pdbx_description
1 polymer ?
#
loop_
_entity_poly.entity_id
_entity_poly.type
_entity_poly.pdbx_seq_one_letter_code
_entity_poly.pdbx_strand_id
1 'polypeptide(L)'
;DPVAKYWPELTGKQWQGIRMLDLATYTAGGLPLQVPDEVTDNASLLRFYQNWQPQWKPGTTRLYANASIGLFGALAVKPSGMPYEQAMTTRVLKPLKLDHTWINVPKAEEAHYAWGYRDGKAVRVSPGMLDAQAYGVKTNVQDMANWVMANMAPENVADASLKQGIALAQSRYWRIGSMYQGLGWEMLNWPVE
;
A
#
# COMPACT_ATOMS: atom_id res chain seq x y z
N ASP A 1 -6.45 15.43 3.12
CA ASP A 1 -5.29 16.19 3.64
C ASP A 1 -4.13 16.23 2.66
N PRO A 2 -3.36 17.34 2.63
CA PRO A 2 -2.13 17.45 1.85
C PRO A 2 -1.05 16.51 2.40
N VAL A 3 -0.20 15.97 1.52
CA VAL A 3 0.89 15.05 1.90
C VAL A 3 1.85 15.69 2.91
N ALA A 4 2.20 16.97 2.68
CA ALA A 4 3.12 17.72 3.55
C ALA A 4 2.65 17.84 5.01
N LYS A 5 1.37 17.63 5.31
CA LYS A 5 0.87 17.56 6.70
C LYS A 5 1.48 16.38 7.46
N TYR A 6 1.76 15.27 6.78
CA TYR A 6 2.31 14.04 7.37
C TYR A 6 3.80 13.88 7.12
N TRP A 7 4.37 14.66 6.20
CA TRP A 7 5.82 14.73 6.00
C TRP A 7 6.27 16.18 5.81
N PRO A 8 6.40 16.97 6.90
CA PRO A 8 6.74 18.39 6.82
C PRO A 8 8.08 18.69 6.14
N GLU A 9 9.02 17.76 6.18
CA GLU A 9 10.32 17.84 5.50
C GLU A 9 10.19 17.81 3.97
N LEU A 10 9.07 17.32 3.44
CA LEU A 10 8.75 17.29 2.02
C LEU A 10 8.27 18.68 1.56
N THR A 11 9.23 19.58 1.37
CA THR A 11 9.02 21.02 1.17
C THR A 11 8.98 21.44 -0.30
N GLY A 12 9.19 20.51 -1.21
CA GLY A 12 9.26 20.79 -2.65
C GLY A 12 7.96 21.41 -3.15
N LYS A 13 8.04 22.48 -3.94
CA LYS A 13 6.84 23.19 -4.45
C LYS A 13 5.92 22.28 -5.26
N GLN A 14 6.46 21.26 -5.91
CA GLN A 14 5.71 20.26 -6.65
C GLN A 14 4.77 19.40 -5.79
N TRP A 15 5.01 19.35 -4.48
CA TRP A 15 4.13 18.67 -3.52
C TRP A 15 2.93 19.52 -3.09
N GLN A 16 2.90 20.80 -3.46
CA GLN A 16 1.74 21.66 -3.22
C GLN A 16 0.53 21.13 -4.00
N GLY A 17 -0.57 20.89 -3.30
CA GLY A 17 -1.79 20.36 -3.88
C GLY A 17 -1.85 18.84 -4.01
N ILE A 18 -0.76 18.11 -3.77
CA ILE A 18 -0.80 16.64 -3.69
C ILE A 18 -1.39 16.23 -2.33
N ARG A 19 -2.45 15.41 -2.39
CA ARG A 19 -3.18 14.91 -1.22
C ARG A 19 -2.84 13.45 -0.95
N MET A 20 -3.13 12.99 0.26
CA MET A 20 -3.03 11.57 0.62
C MET A 20 -3.85 10.66 -0.31
N LEU A 21 -5.00 11.15 -0.81
CA LEU A 21 -5.80 10.41 -1.78
C LEU A 21 -5.06 10.20 -3.10
N ASP A 22 -4.31 11.21 -3.56
CA ASP A 22 -3.60 11.14 -4.83
C ASP A 22 -2.44 10.13 -4.76
N LEU A 23 -1.80 9.99 -3.58
CA LEU A 23 -0.85 8.92 -3.31
C LEU A 23 -1.52 7.52 -3.28
N ALA A 24 -2.64 7.40 -2.56
CA ALA A 24 -3.33 6.12 -2.36
C ALA A 24 -3.95 5.55 -3.65
N THR A 25 -4.19 6.40 -4.64
CA THR A 25 -4.91 6.05 -5.88
C THR A 25 -4.06 6.24 -7.14
N TYR A 26 -2.76 6.42 -6.98
CA TYR A 26 -1.79 6.52 -8.07
C TYR A 26 -2.00 7.71 -9.01
N THR A 27 -2.56 8.82 -8.49
CA THR A 27 -2.89 10.03 -9.27
C THR A 27 -2.07 11.24 -8.86
N ALA A 28 -0.96 11.06 -8.16
CA ALA A 28 -0.08 12.16 -7.74
C ALA A 28 0.60 12.94 -8.89
N GLY A 29 0.56 12.42 -10.12
CA GLY A 29 1.13 13.08 -11.30
C GLY A 29 2.37 12.41 -11.86
N GLY A 30 2.45 11.08 -11.85
CA GLY A 30 3.56 10.34 -12.45
C GLY A 30 4.69 10.00 -11.47
N LEU A 31 4.36 9.59 -10.25
CA LEU A 31 5.31 8.85 -9.42
C LEU A 31 5.70 7.54 -10.13
N PRO A 32 6.97 7.11 -10.05
CA PRO A 32 7.44 5.96 -10.81
C PRO A 32 6.91 4.64 -10.26
N LEU A 33 6.92 3.61 -11.12
CA LEU A 33 6.47 2.26 -10.77
C LEU A 33 7.17 1.73 -9.51
N GLN A 34 8.49 1.91 -9.42
CA GLN A 34 9.32 1.47 -8.30
C GLN A 34 10.05 2.66 -7.69
N VAL A 35 10.35 2.55 -6.40
CA VAL A 35 11.42 3.35 -5.80
C VAL A 35 12.75 2.84 -6.39
N PRO A 36 13.67 3.72 -6.84
CA PRO A 36 14.96 3.29 -7.38
C PRO A 36 15.80 2.49 -6.37
N ASP A 37 16.57 1.52 -6.85
CA ASP A 37 17.35 0.60 -5.99
C ASP A 37 18.41 1.32 -5.14
N GLU A 38 18.94 2.45 -5.62
CA GLU A 38 19.89 3.30 -4.89
C GLU A 38 19.28 4.03 -3.69
N VAL A 39 17.96 3.99 -3.51
CA VAL A 39 17.26 4.56 -2.36
C VAL A 39 17.16 3.51 -1.27
N THR A 40 18.08 3.56 -0.31
CA THR A 40 18.26 2.50 0.70
C THR A 40 17.96 2.93 2.13
N ASP A 41 17.64 4.20 2.37
CA ASP A 41 17.37 4.75 3.70
C ASP A 41 16.39 5.93 3.67
N ASN A 42 15.99 6.42 4.85
CA ASN A 42 15.03 7.52 4.96
C ASN A 42 15.54 8.84 4.35
N ALA A 43 16.85 9.09 4.39
CA ALA A 43 17.43 10.33 3.88
C ALA A 43 17.45 10.35 2.35
N SER A 44 17.85 9.24 1.72
CA SER A 44 17.77 9.00 0.28
C SER A 44 16.32 8.97 -0.20
N LEU A 45 15.39 8.42 0.58
CA LEU A 45 13.96 8.42 0.26
C LEU A 45 13.39 9.84 0.25
N LEU A 46 13.72 10.65 1.25
CA LEU A 46 13.35 12.07 1.26
C LEU A 46 13.93 12.79 0.04
N ARG A 47 15.22 12.60 -0.27
CA ARG A 47 15.85 13.21 -1.47
C ARG A 47 15.16 12.77 -2.76
N PHE A 48 14.82 11.49 -2.88
CA PHE A 48 14.10 10.95 -4.03
C PHE A 48 12.76 11.69 -4.24
N TYR A 49 11.91 11.76 -3.22
CA TYR A 49 10.63 12.47 -3.33
C TYR A 49 10.80 13.99 -3.49
N GLN A 50 11.82 14.58 -2.87
CA GLN A 50 12.10 16.01 -2.97
C GLN A 50 12.56 16.41 -4.40
N ASN A 51 13.24 15.52 -5.11
CA ASN A 51 13.76 15.76 -6.46
C ASN A 51 12.80 15.30 -7.57
N TRP A 52 11.85 14.42 -7.26
CA TRP A 52 10.81 14.02 -8.21
C TRP A 52 10.04 15.24 -8.74
N GLN A 53 9.76 15.24 -10.04
CA GLN A 53 8.93 16.25 -10.72
C GLN A 53 7.72 15.58 -11.36
N PRO A 54 6.51 16.13 -11.20
CA PRO A 54 5.30 15.57 -11.79
C PRO A 54 5.32 15.71 -13.32
N GLN A 55 4.89 14.64 -14.00
CA GLN A 55 4.63 14.64 -15.45
C GLN A 55 3.24 15.20 -15.77
N TRP A 56 2.30 15.07 -14.83
CA TRP A 56 0.93 15.56 -14.96
C TRP A 56 0.47 16.28 -13.70
N LYS A 57 -0.55 17.13 -13.83
CA LYS A 57 -1.21 17.74 -12.68
C LYS A 57 -1.76 16.64 -11.74
N PRO A 58 -1.64 16.79 -10.41
CA PRO A 58 -2.24 15.84 -9.47
C PRO A 58 -3.75 15.67 -9.69
N GLY A 59 -4.24 14.44 -9.58
CA GLY A 59 -5.65 14.08 -9.74
C GLY A 59 -6.14 14.02 -11.19
N THR A 60 -5.26 14.06 -12.20
CA THR A 60 -5.70 14.02 -13.62
C THR A 60 -5.35 12.72 -14.33
N THR A 61 -4.25 12.06 -13.95
CA THR A 61 -3.74 10.86 -14.63
C THR A 61 -3.40 9.80 -13.61
N ARG A 62 -3.91 8.58 -13.82
CA ARG A 62 -3.53 7.40 -13.04
C ARG A 62 -2.30 6.74 -13.67
N LEU A 63 -1.25 6.54 -12.88
CA LEU A 63 -0.09 5.71 -13.23
C LEU A 63 0.25 4.82 -12.04
N TYR A 64 -0.05 3.52 -12.13
CA TYR A 64 0.22 2.55 -11.06
C TYR A 64 1.67 2.63 -10.58
N ALA A 65 1.87 2.72 -9.26
CA ALA A 65 3.17 3.04 -8.67
C ALA A 65 3.33 2.58 -7.21
N ASN A 66 4.32 1.73 -6.96
CA ASN A 66 4.75 1.36 -5.61
C ASN A 66 5.27 2.59 -4.85
N ALA A 67 5.97 3.50 -5.52
CA ALA A 67 6.41 4.78 -4.94
C ALA A 67 5.23 5.70 -4.56
N SER A 68 4.02 5.45 -5.06
CA SER A 68 2.82 6.21 -4.69
C SER A 68 2.12 5.61 -3.47
N ILE A 69 1.60 4.39 -3.59
CA ILE A 69 0.84 3.77 -2.50
C ILE A 69 1.72 3.36 -1.32
N GLY A 70 3.00 3.04 -1.59
CA GLY A 70 3.99 2.78 -0.55
C GLY A 70 4.21 4.01 0.34
N LEU A 71 4.30 5.20 -0.27
CA LEU A 71 4.40 6.46 0.47
C LEU A 71 3.11 6.74 1.25
N PHE A 72 1.95 6.53 0.63
CA PHE A 72 0.67 6.64 1.34
C PHE A 72 0.65 5.78 2.62
N GLY A 73 1.04 4.51 2.52
CA GLY A 73 1.08 3.59 3.67
C GLY A 73 2.02 4.08 4.77
N ALA A 74 3.22 4.53 4.41
CA ALA A 74 4.20 5.03 5.37
C ALA A 74 3.72 6.29 6.10
N LEU A 75 3.01 7.19 5.41
CA LEU A 75 2.50 8.43 6.00
C LEU A 75 1.18 8.23 6.77
N ALA A 76 0.33 7.31 6.34
CA ALA A 76 -0.97 7.05 6.97
C ALA A 76 -0.85 6.57 8.42
N VAL A 77 0.25 5.90 8.76
CA VAL A 77 0.48 5.40 10.12
C VAL A 77 1.15 6.41 11.05
N LYS A 78 1.77 7.48 10.52
CA LYS A 78 2.53 8.45 11.34
C LYS A 78 1.73 9.05 12.52
N PRO A 79 0.45 9.44 12.37
CA PRO A 79 -0.31 9.98 13.50
C PRO A 79 -0.51 9.00 14.66
N SER A 80 -0.37 7.70 14.42
CA SER A 80 -0.48 6.68 15.46
C SER A 80 0.79 6.52 16.30
N GLY A 81 1.93 7.03 15.85
CA GLY A 81 3.24 6.74 16.43
C GLY A 81 3.74 5.30 16.21
N MET A 82 2.95 4.42 15.57
CA MET A 82 3.34 3.04 15.29
C MET A 82 4.15 2.95 13.99
N PRO A 83 5.21 2.11 13.95
CA PRO A 83 5.77 1.62 12.71
C PRO A 83 4.70 0.90 11.87
N TYR A 84 4.84 0.93 10.54
CA TYR A 84 3.85 0.37 9.62
C TYR A 84 3.53 -1.10 9.91
N GLU A 85 4.54 -1.94 10.14
CA GLU A 85 4.34 -3.35 10.44
C GLU A 85 3.55 -3.58 11.74
N GLN A 86 3.82 -2.78 12.77
CA GLN A 86 3.07 -2.84 14.01
C GLN A 86 1.61 -2.41 13.80
N ALA A 87 1.39 -1.34 13.03
CA ALA A 87 0.05 -0.86 12.72
C ALA A 87 -0.74 -1.90 11.90
N MET A 88 -0.14 -2.49 10.87
CA MET A 88 -0.75 -3.54 10.04
C MET A 88 -1.12 -4.76 10.90
N THR A 89 -0.16 -5.27 11.69
CA THR A 89 -0.39 -6.42 12.57
C THR A 89 -1.50 -6.14 13.58
N THR A 90 -1.46 -5.00 14.25
CA THR A 90 -2.38 -4.70 15.37
C THR A 90 -3.78 -4.32 14.91
N ARG A 91 -3.90 -3.60 13.79
CA ARG A 91 -5.16 -3.00 13.35
C ARG A 91 -5.87 -3.78 12.24
N VAL A 92 -5.15 -4.65 11.54
CA VAL A 92 -5.70 -5.41 10.41
C VAL A 92 -5.57 -6.91 10.64
N LEU A 93 -4.34 -7.42 10.80
CA LEU A 93 -4.12 -8.87 10.82
C LEU A 93 -4.73 -9.55 12.05
N LYS A 94 -4.43 -9.05 13.26
CA LYS A 94 -4.97 -9.62 14.51
C LYS A 94 -6.50 -9.54 14.59
N PRO A 95 -7.17 -8.39 14.30
CA PRO A 95 -8.63 -8.33 14.35
C PRO A 95 -9.32 -9.27 13.36
N LEU A 96 -8.67 -9.58 12.24
CA LEU A 96 -9.17 -10.53 11.23
C LEU A 96 -8.71 -11.97 11.46
N LYS A 97 -7.94 -12.23 12.53
CA LYS A 97 -7.37 -13.55 12.85
C LYS A 97 -6.54 -14.13 11.71
N LEU A 98 -5.74 -13.28 11.07
CA LEU A 98 -4.78 -13.65 10.04
C LEU A 98 -3.45 -14.03 10.69
N ASP A 99 -3.46 -15.15 11.42
CA ASP A 99 -2.39 -15.55 12.34
C ASP A 99 -1.14 -16.09 11.62
N HIS A 100 -1.21 -16.33 10.31
CA HIS A 100 -0.11 -16.79 9.45
C HIS A 100 0.15 -15.81 8.30
N THR A 101 -0.02 -14.51 8.58
CA THR A 101 0.23 -13.41 7.66
C THR A 101 1.26 -12.46 8.23
N TRP A 102 2.29 -12.14 7.44
CA TRP A 102 3.49 -11.46 7.93
C TRP A 102 4.02 -10.43 6.93
N ILE A 103 4.60 -9.34 7.41
CA ILE A 103 5.50 -8.49 6.61
C ILE A 103 6.92 -9.09 6.68
N ASN A 104 7.43 -9.23 7.90
CA ASN A 104 8.64 -9.99 8.18
C ASN A 104 8.29 -11.38 8.70
N VAL A 105 8.64 -12.43 7.94
CA VAL A 105 8.37 -13.81 8.32
C VAL A 105 9.24 -14.19 9.52
N PRO A 106 8.66 -14.57 10.67
CA PRO A 106 9.44 -14.93 11.84
C PRO A 106 10.17 -16.26 11.63
N LYS A 107 11.27 -16.46 12.37
CA LYS A 107 12.11 -17.67 12.24
C LYS A 107 11.32 -18.98 12.40
N ALA A 108 10.31 -18.99 13.27
CA ALA A 108 9.45 -20.15 13.49
C ALA A 108 8.63 -20.56 12.25
N GLU A 109 8.38 -19.62 11.33
CA GLU A 109 7.58 -19.80 10.11
C GLU A 109 8.44 -20.01 8.85
N GLU A 110 9.79 -19.94 8.96
CA GLU A 110 10.68 -20.04 7.80
C GLU A 110 10.53 -21.36 7.04
N ALA A 111 10.16 -22.44 7.73
CA ALA A 111 9.89 -23.75 7.15
C ALA A 111 8.61 -23.77 6.28
N HIS A 112 7.68 -22.85 6.52
CA HIS A 112 6.43 -22.71 5.77
C HIS A 112 6.52 -21.63 4.67
N TYR A 113 7.59 -20.83 4.68
CA TYR A 113 7.82 -19.82 3.65
C TYR A 113 8.35 -20.47 2.37
N ALA A 114 7.48 -20.63 1.38
CA ALA A 114 7.87 -21.15 0.07
C ALA A 114 9.00 -20.35 -0.60
N TRP A 115 9.78 -21.03 -1.43
CA TRP A 115 10.66 -20.38 -2.40
C TRP A 115 9.86 -19.99 -3.64
N GLY A 116 10.03 -18.77 -4.11
CA GLY A 116 9.70 -18.42 -5.50
C GLY A 116 10.77 -18.97 -6.44
N TYR A 117 10.43 -19.13 -7.71
CA TYR A 117 11.40 -19.56 -8.73
C TYR A 117 11.39 -18.58 -9.90
N ARG A 118 12.57 -18.03 -10.21
CA ARG A 118 12.80 -17.14 -11.36
C ARG A 118 14.03 -17.64 -12.11
N ASP A 119 13.88 -17.92 -13.40
CA ASP A 119 14.93 -18.49 -14.25
C ASP A 119 15.59 -19.74 -13.64
N GLY A 120 14.75 -20.61 -13.07
CA GLY A 120 15.18 -21.85 -12.41
C GLY A 120 15.89 -21.66 -11.05
N LYS A 121 16.07 -20.43 -10.58
CA LYS A 121 16.72 -20.13 -9.29
C LYS A 121 15.69 -19.88 -8.21
N ALA A 122 15.90 -20.50 -7.05
CA ALA A 122 15.11 -20.23 -5.86
C ALA A 122 15.37 -18.79 -5.38
N VAL A 123 14.30 -18.02 -5.18
CA VAL A 123 14.35 -16.62 -4.77
C VAL A 123 13.30 -16.32 -3.71
N ARG A 124 13.62 -15.37 -2.84
CA ARG A 124 12.66 -14.64 -2.00
C ARG A 124 12.86 -13.15 -2.27
N VAL A 125 11.86 -12.35 -1.96
CA VAL A 125 11.92 -10.89 -2.19
C VAL A 125 13.11 -10.28 -1.45
N SER A 126 13.87 -9.43 -2.12
CA SER A 126 14.94 -8.64 -1.51
C SER A 126 14.36 -7.41 -0.81
N PRO A 127 14.97 -6.94 0.29
CA PRO A 127 14.55 -5.71 0.94
C PRO A 127 14.63 -4.50 0.00
N GLY A 128 13.70 -3.57 0.15
CA GLY A 128 13.68 -2.31 -0.60
C GLY A 128 12.90 -1.22 0.14
N MET A 129 13.21 0.05 -0.11
CA MET A 129 12.47 1.13 0.54
C MET A 129 11.00 1.07 0.13
N LEU A 130 10.13 1.10 1.16
CA LEU A 130 8.67 0.99 1.05
C LEU A 130 8.15 -0.40 0.62
N ASP A 131 8.96 -1.45 0.74
CA ASP A 131 8.56 -2.83 0.44
C ASP A 131 7.34 -3.27 1.26
N ALA A 132 7.37 -3.10 2.59
CA ALA A 132 6.30 -3.47 3.51
C ALA A 132 4.94 -2.88 3.11
N GLN A 133 4.95 -1.64 2.63
CA GLN A 133 3.75 -0.88 2.27
C GLN A 133 3.23 -1.20 0.87
N ALA A 134 4.08 -1.63 -0.05
CA ALA A 134 3.72 -1.81 -1.46
C ALA A 134 3.58 -3.28 -1.89
N TYR A 135 4.43 -4.18 -1.39
CA TYR A 135 4.49 -5.59 -1.86
C TYR A 135 5.04 -6.58 -0.81
N GLY A 136 5.12 -6.17 0.46
CA GLY A 136 5.88 -6.90 1.48
C GLY A 136 5.11 -7.97 2.25
N VAL A 137 3.83 -8.24 1.96
CA VAL A 137 3.04 -9.22 2.72
C VAL A 137 3.29 -10.65 2.21
N LYS A 138 3.42 -11.60 3.14
CA LYS A 138 3.48 -13.04 2.92
C LYS A 138 2.37 -13.69 3.74
N THR A 139 1.63 -14.62 3.15
CA THR A 139 0.45 -15.22 3.78
C THR A 139 0.25 -16.63 3.27
N ASN A 140 -0.58 -17.41 3.97
CA ASN A 140 -1.04 -18.71 3.50
C ASN A 140 -2.42 -18.58 2.81
N VAL A 141 -2.90 -19.70 2.23
CA VAL A 141 -4.19 -19.71 1.53
C VAL A 141 -5.39 -19.56 2.47
N GLN A 142 -5.29 -20.00 3.72
CA GLN A 142 -6.39 -19.93 4.70
C GLN A 142 -6.63 -18.49 5.14
N ASP A 143 -5.57 -17.77 5.50
CA ASP A 143 -5.62 -16.36 5.85
C ASP A 143 -6.03 -15.51 4.66
N MET A 144 -5.54 -15.80 3.44
CA MET A 144 -6.01 -15.08 2.25
C MET A 144 -7.50 -15.32 1.99
N ALA A 145 -8.03 -16.52 2.23
CA ALA A 145 -9.47 -16.77 2.17
C ALA A 145 -10.23 -15.96 3.24
N ASN A 146 -9.72 -15.89 4.47
CA ASN A 146 -10.29 -15.06 5.53
C ASN A 146 -10.28 -13.57 5.17
N TRP A 147 -9.21 -13.08 4.53
CA TRP A 147 -9.11 -11.72 4.01
C TRP A 147 -10.18 -11.44 2.95
N VAL A 148 -10.38 -12.36 2.00
CA VAL A 148 -11.44 -12.24 0.98
C VAL A 148 -12.82 -12.22 1.63
N MET A 149 -13.11 -13.14 2.55
CA MET A 149 -14.40 -13.18 3.26
C MET A 149 -14.67 -11.88 4.04
N ALA A 150 -13.66 -11.32 4.72
CA ALA A 150 -13.78 -10.05 5.42
C ALA A 150 -14.07 -8.87 4.47
N ASN A 151 -13.55 -8.91 3.24
CA ASN A 151 -13.81 -7.89 2.23
C ASN A 151 -15.16 -8.08 1.51
N MET A 152 -15.66 -9.31 1.38
CA MET A 152 -16.97 -9.60 0.81
C MET A 152 -18.13 -9.25 1.75
N ALA A 153 -17.92 -9.42 3.06
CA ALA A 153 -18.93 -9.22 4.10
C ALA A 153 -18.36 -8.40 5.29
N PRO A 154 -17.98 -7.12 5.07
CA PRO A 154 -17.35 -6.29 6.10
C PRO A 154 -18.22 -6.07 7.34
N GLU A 155 -19.54 -6.25 7.24
CA GLU A 155 -20.48 -6.21 8.37
C GLU A 155 -20.16 -7.23 9.47
N ASN A 156 -19.48 -8.33 9.14
CA ASN A 156 -19.05 -9.35 10.08
C ASN A 156 -17.75 -9.00 10.83
N VAL A 157 -17.07 -7.90 10.45
CA VAL A 157 -15.86 -7.45 11.13
C VAL A 157 -16.24 -6.70 12.41
N ALA A 158 -15.77 -7.22 13.55
CA ALA A 158 -16.12 -6.72 14.87
C ALA A 158 -15.54 -5.32 15.16
N ASP A 159 -14.29 -5.06 14.75
CA ASP A 159 -13.68 -3.74 14.93
C ASP A 159 -14.35 -2.72 13.99
N ALA A 160 -14.98 -1.70 14.57
CA ALA A 160 -15.76 -0.72 13.83
C ALA A 160 -14.90 0.11 12.86
N SER A 161 -13.67 0.44 13.25
CA SER A 161 -12.77 1.24 12.42
C SER A 161 -12.23 0.43 11.24
N LEU A 162 -11.91 -0.84 11.46
CA LEU A 162 -11.47 -1.75 10.41
C LEU A 162 -12.60 -2.05 9.42
N LYS A 163 -13.82 -2.30 9.92
CA LYS A 163 -15.03 -2.45 9.09
C LYS A 163 -15.21 -1.25 8.16
N GLN A 164 -15.13 -0.03 8.72
CA GLN A 164 -15.22 1.19 7.93
C GLN A 164 -14.05 1.31 6.93
N GLY A 165 -12.84 0.95 7.35
CA GLY A 165 -11.65 0.95 6.50
C GLY A 165 -11.78 0.04 5.28
N ILE A 166 -12.34 -1.16 5.45
CA ILE A 166 -12.60 -2.11 4.37
C ILE A 166 -13.60 -1.52 3.36
N ALA A 167 -14.70 -0.92 3.83
CA ALA A 167 -15.68 -0.27 2.96
C ALA A 167 -15.10 0.94 2.21
N LEU A 168 -14.25 1.75 2.87
CA LEU A 168 -13.53 2.86 2.24
C LEU A 168 -12.56 2.36 1.17
N ALA A 169 -11.85 1.25 1.42
CA ALA A 169 -10.90 0.70 0.45
C ALA A 169 -11.58 0.27 -0.86
N GLN A 170 -12.87 -0.09 -0.83
CA GLN A 170 -13.66 -0.46 -2.01
C GLN A 170 -14.53 0.69 -2.56
N SER A 171 -14.41 1.91 -2.01
CA SER A 171 -15.08 3.08 -2.57
C SER A 171 -14.48 3.45 -3.93
N ARG A 172 -15.32 3.91 -4.87
CA ARG A 172 -14.91 4.23 -6.25
C ARG A 172 -14.42 5.67 -6.37
N TYR A 173 -13.12 5.90 -6.19
CA TYR A 173 -12.54 7.25 -6.19
C TYR A 173 -12.27 7.80 -7.59
N TRP A 174 -11.80 6.94 -8.50
CA TRP A 174 -11.52 7.30 -9.89
C TRP A 174 -12.08 6.25 -10.83
N ARG A 175 -12.34 6.65 -12.08
CA ARG A 175 -12.74 5.74 -13.16
C ARG A 175 -11.76 5.85 -14.32
N ILE A 176 -11.25 4.70 -14.78
CA ILE A 176 -10.32 4.56 -15.91
C ILE A 176 -10.91 3.50 -16.85
N GLY A 177 -11.58 3.97 -17.92
CA GLY A 177 -12.39 3.09 -18.76
C GLY A 177 -13.54 2.45 -17.96
N SER A 178 -13.57 1.11 -17.91
CA SER A 178 -14.53 0.33 -17.13
C SER A 178 -14.11 0.09 -15.67
N MET A 179 -12.83 0.31 -15.34
CA MET A 179 -12.29 0.07 -14.00
C MET A 179 -12.47 1.29 -13.10
N TYR A 180 -12.71 1.03 -11.82
CA TYR A 180 -12.75 2.00 -10.74
C TYR A 180 -11.61 1.74 -9.75
N GLN A 181 -10.87 2.78 -9.40
CA GLN A 181 -9.79 2.71 -8.42
C GLN A 181 -10.34 2.93 -7.00
N GLY A 182 -10.11 1.95 -6.13
CA GLY A 182 -10.24 2.01 -4.67
C GLY A 182 -8.93 2.38 -3.98
N LEU A 183 -8.83 2.12 -2.67
CA LEU A 183 -7.55 2.18 -1.95
C LEU A 183 -6.91 0.79 -2.00
N GLY A 184 -5.97 0.60 -2.93
CA GLY A 184 -5.43 -0.73 -3.25
C GLY A 184 -6.34 -1.51 -4.20
N TRP A 185 -7.58 -1.78 -3.81
CA TRP A 185 -8.55 -2.51 -4.65
C TRP A 185 -8.84 -1.81 -5.98
N GLU A 186 -9.06 -2.61 -7.02
CA GLU A 186 -9.62 -2.19 -8.30
C GLU A 186 -10.95 -2.91 -8.50
N MET A 187 -11.96 -2.20 -9.01
CA MET A 187 -13.32 -2.70 -9.12
C MET A 187 -13.86 -2.48 -10.53
N LEU A 188 -14.61 -3.44 -11.06
CA LEU A 188 -15.43 -3.29 -12.26
C LEU A 188 -16.89 -3.52 -11.88
N ASN A 189 -17.83 -3.07 -12.71
CA ASN A 189 -19.21 -3.56 -12.58
C ASN A 189 -19.25 -5.04 -12.99
N TRP A 190 -20.09 -5.81 -12.29
CA TRP A 190 -20.38 -7.19 -12.66
C TRP A 190 -21.83 -7.27 -13.20
N PRO A 191 -22.09 -7.98 -14.31
CA PRO A 191 -21.10 -8.68 -15.15
C PRO A 191 -20.17 -7.71 -15.88
N VAL A 192 -18.98 -8.21 -16.26
CA VAL A 192 -18.05 -7.47 -17.12
C VAL A 192 -18.56 -7.63 -18.57
N GLU A 193 -18.88 -6.51 -19.22
CA GLU A 193 -19.16 -6.47 -20.67
C GLU A 193 -17.88 -6.61 -21.50
#